data_AF-A0A0B4EQU2-F1
#
_entry.id   AF-A0A0B4EQU2-F1
#
_cell.length_a   1.000
_cell.length_b   1.000
_cell.length_c   1.000
_cell.angle_alpha   90.00
_cell.angle_beta   90.00
_cell.angle_gamma   90.00
#
_symmetry.space_group_name_H-M   'P 1'
#
loop_
_entity.id
_entity.type
_entity.pdbx_description
1 polymer ?
#
loop_
_entity_poly.entity_id
_entity_poly.type
_entity_poly.pdbx_seq_one_letter_code
_entity_poly.pdbx_strand_id
1 'polypeptide(L)'
;MSLIGTNALAFIGAMVAMVFVYIISSRDKFKSNSTLILTGISIAMLCNAIIQLIIAFAPDNAKIRGIVFWTMGGLGGTHWEDIPVLFIVSIIGFIITYILAEQLNIISMGEETAIILGVQLDRLNRILLVSVSVMVGAIVSISGSIGFVGLIIPHIVRKLIGSDHKKLIPIATLTGALFLVWTDIVSRIIVAPKELPIGVLTSLIGVPFFLFIIKKEIKG
;
A
#
# COMPACT_ATOMS: atom_id res chain seq x y z
N MET A 1 -5.40 -7.04 -25.60
CA MET A 1 -5.03 -5.74 -25.00
C MET A 1 -3.58 -5.86 -24.58
N SER A 2 -2.68 -4.99 -25.02
CA SER A 2 -1.27 -5.06 -24.61
C SER A 2 -1.17 -4.95 -23.08
N LEU A 3 -0.21 -5.66 -22.46
CA LEU A 3 0.03 -5.60 -21.01
C LEU A 3 0.15 -4.15 -20.52
N ILE A 4 0.80 -3.31 -21.32
CA ILE A 4 0.97 -1.87 -21.12
C ILE A 4 -0.39 -1.16 -20.96
N GLY A 5 -1.38 -1.52 -21.77
CA GLY A 5 -2.72 -0.94 -21.70
C GLY A 5 -3.43 -1.28 -20.38
N THR A 6 -3.28 -2.51 -19.89
CA THR A 6 -3.88 -2.96 -18.62
C THR A 6 -3.21 -2.27 -17.42
N ASN A 7 -1.89 -2.20 -17.40
CA ASN A 7 -1.14 -1.54 -16.32
C ASN A 7 -1.45 -0.03 -16.26
N ALA A 8 -1.55 0.62 -17.43
CA ALA A 8 -1.93 2.03 -17.52
C ALA A 8 -3.36 2.28 -16.99
N LEU A 9 -4.33 1.43 -17.37
CA LEU A 9 -5.71 1.54 -16.88
C LEU A 9 -5.81 1.31 -15.38
N ALA A 10 -5.08 0.33 -14.84
CA ALA A 10 -5.03 0.08 -13.40
C ALA A 10 -4.44 1.29 -12.64
N PHE A 11 -3.35 1.87 -13.16
CA PHE A 11 -2.74 3.07 -12.59
C PHE A 11 -3.68 4.27 -12.63
N ILE A 12 -4.32 4.54 -13.78
CA ILE A 12 -5.30 5.62 -13.92
C ILE A 12 -6.47 5.41 -12.96
N GLY A 13 -6.97 4.19 -12.83
CA GLY A 13 -8.03 3.83 -11.87
C GLY A 13 -7.64 4.16 -10.43
N ALA A 14 -6.40 3.82 -10.04
CA ALA A 14 -5.87 4.18 -8.72
C ALA A 14 -5.77 5.70 -8.50
N MET A 15 -5.32 6.46 -9.51
CA MET A 15 -5.26 7.92 -9.45
C MET A 15 -6.66 8.55 -9.35
N VAL A 16 -7.64 8.05 -10.12
CA VAL A 16 -9.03 8.51 -10.06
C VAL A 16 -9.63 8.26 -8.68
N ALA A 17 -9.43 7.06 -8.11
CA ALA A 17 -9.87 6.75 -6.76
C ALA A 17 -9.23 7.69 -5.72
N MET A 18 -7.92 7.95 -5.82
CA MET A 18 -7.22 8.89 -4.94
C MET A 18 -7.80 10.30 -5.04
N VAL A 19 -8.08 10.79 -6.25
CA VAL A 19 -8.69 12.12 -6.45
C VAL A 19 -10.07 12.19 -5.82
N PHE A 20 -10.90 11.14 -5.93
CA PHE A 20 -12.17 11.09 -5.23
C PHE A 20 -12.01 11.13 -3.72
N VAL A 21 -11.08 10.35 -3.15
CA VAL A 21 -10.78 10.38 -1.71
C VAL A 21 -10.41 11.81 -1.29
N TYR A 22 -9.48 12.42 -2.01
CA TYR A 22 -8.97 13.74 -1.69
C TYR A 22 -10.05 14.84 -1.78
N ILE A 23 -10.87 14.84 -2.84
CA ILE A 23 -11.93 15.85 -3.02
C ILE A 23 -12.98 15.74 -1.92
N ILE A 24 -13.39 14.52 -1.58
CA ILE A 24 -14.42 14.30 -0.57
C ILE A 24 -13.86 14.63 0.83
N SER A 25 -12.62 14.20 1.14
CA SER A 25 -12.00 14.47 2.44
C SER A 25 -11.64 15.94 2.64
N SER A 26 -11.37 16.69 1.56
CA SER A 26 -10.97 18.11 1.64
C SER A 26 -12.13 19.08 1.83
N ARG A 27 -13.38 18.61 1.77
CA ARG A 27 -14.57 19.46 1.96
C ARG A 27 -14.90 19.77 3.41
N ASP A 28 -14.28 19.05 4.35
CA ASP A 28 -14.48 19.26 5.77
C ASP A 28 -13.56 20.39 6.28
N LYS A 29 -14.14 21.40 6.94
CA LYS A 29 -13.38 22.53 7.51
C LYS A 29 -12.49 22.10 8.68
N PHE A 30 -12.79 20.94 9.26
CA PHE A 30 -11.98 20.27 10.26
C PHE A 30 -11.45 18.98 9.63
N LYS A 31 -10.26 19.05 9.03
CA LYS A 31 -9.56 17.90 8.43
C LYS A 31 -9.16 16.89 9.50
N SER A 32 -10.13 16.14 10.01
CA SER A 32 -9.86 15.01 10.89
C SER A 32 -9.32 13.85 10.07
N ASN A 33 -8.22 13.24 10.52
CA ASN A 33 -7.68 12.02 9.92
C ASN A 33 -8.75 10.91 9.79
N SER A 34 -9.75 10.90 10.69
CA SER A 34 -10.89 9.99 10.67
C SER A 34 -11.75 10.13 9.41
N THR A 35 -12.02 11.35 8.93
CA THR A 35 -12.83 11.60 7.72
C THR A 35 -12.12 11.05 6.49
N LEU A 36 -10.80 11.22 6.41
CA LEU A 36 -9.99 10.68 5.31
C LEU A 36 -10.02 9.15 5.30
N ILE A 37 -9.85 8.51 6.45
CA ILE A 37 -9.91 7.06 6.60
C ILE A 37 -11.31 6.53 6.20
N LEU A 38 -12.38 7.12 6.72
CA LEU A 38 -13.75 6.69 6.44
C LEU A 38 -14.07 6.82 4.94
N THR A 39 -13.70 7.96 4.34
CA THR A 39 -13.87 8.22 2.90
C THR A 39 -13.10 7.19 2.06
N GLY A 40 -11.86 6.90 2.45
CA GLY A 40 -11.04 5.89 1.78
C GLY A 40 -11.67 4.49 1.80
N ILE A 41 -12.16 4.07 2.97
CA ILE A 41 -12.84 2.77 3.13
C ILE A 41 -14.12 2.73 2.27
N SER A 42 -14.93 3.80 2.29
CA SER A 42 -16.15 3.87 1.47
C SER A 42 -15.87 3.76 -0.03
N ILE A 43 -14.84 4.45 -0.53
CA ILE A 43 -14.45 4.37 -1.95
C ILE A 43 -13.91 2.98 -2.28
N ALA A 44 -13.12 2.37 -1.40
CA ALA A 44 -12.64 0.99 -1.60
C ALA A 44 -13.81 -0.01 -1.70
N MET A 45 -14.84 0.13 -0.84
CA MET A 45 -16.04 -0.71 -0.89
C MET A 45 -16.84 -0.49 -2.18
N LEU A 46 -16.96 0.76 -2.66
CA LEU A 46 -17.59 1.07 -3.94
C LEU A 46 -16.85 0.42 -5.11
N CYS A 47 -15.51 0.57 -5.15
CA CYS A 47 -14.68 -0.08 -6.17
C CYS A 47 -14.83 -1.60 -6.14
N ASN A 48 -14.85 -2.20 -4.95
CA ASN A 48 -15.07 -3.64 -4.80
C ASN A 48 -16.47 -4.06 -5.30
N ALA A 49 -17.52 -3.29 -5.00
CA ALA A 49 -18.86 -3.55 -5.51
C ALA A 49 -18.92 -3.51 -7.05
N ILE A 50 -18.21 -2.56 -7.67
CA ILE A 50 -18.07 -2.48 -9.14
C ILE A 50 -17.34 -3.71 -9.70
N ILE A 51 -16.25 -4.15 -9.07
CA ILE A 51 -15.53 -5.36 -9.48
C ILE A 51 -16.46 -6.59 -9.41
N GLN A 52 -17.23 -6.72 -8.32
CA GLN A 52 -18.18 -7.83 -8.17
C GLN A 52 -19.31 -7.79 -9.21
N LEU A 53 -19.81 -6.60 -9.54
CA LEU A 53 -20.79 -6.42 -10.61
C LEU A 53 -20.22 -6.87 -11.96
N ILE A 54 -18.98 -6.48 -12.29
CA ILE A 54 -18.31 -6.90 -13.53
C ILE A 54 -18.16 -8.43 -13.58
N ILE A 55 -17.78 -9.07 -12.47
CA ILE A 55 -17.67 -10.53 -12.38
C ILE A 55 -19.04 -11.20 -12.56
N ALA A 56 -20.09 -10.67 -11.93
CA ALA A 56 -21.43 -11.24 -11.98
C ALA A 56 -22.03 -11.26 -13.41
N PHE A 57 -21.68 -10.28 -14.24
CA PHE A 57 -22.14 -10.20 -15.63
C PHE A 57 -21.11 -10.75 -16.64
N ALA A 58 -19.97 -11.27 -16.19
CA ALA A 58 -18.93 -11.79 -17.09
C ALA A 58 -19.33 -13.16 -17.68
N PRO A 59 -19.38 -13.31 -19.01
CA PRO A 59 -19.77 -14.58 -19.65
C PRO A 59 -18.64 -15.62 -19.70
N ASP A 60 -17.39 -15.22 -19.42
CA ASP A 60 -16.19 -16.05 -19.64
C ASP A 60 -15.50 -16.41 -18.32
N ASN A 61 -15.59 -17.70 -17.97
CA ASN A 61 -14.98 -18.27 -16.77
C ASN A 61 -13.45 -18.14 -16.72
N ALA A 62 -12.76 -18.07 -17.86
CA ALA A 62 -11.31 -17.89 -17.89
C ALA A 62 -10.92 -16.47 -17.48
N LYS A 63 -11.68 -15.46 -17.95
CA LYS A 63 -11.48 -14.05 -17.57
C LYS A 63 -11.78 -13.81 -16.09
N ILE A 64 -12.82 -14.47 -15.56
CA ILE A 64 -13.14 -14.40 -14.12
C ILE A 64 -11.96 -14.89 -13.28
N ARG A 65 -11.37 -16.05 -13.62
CA ARG A 65 -10.18 -16.54 -12.91
C ARG A 65 -9.03 -15.54 -13.00
N GLY A 66 -8.79 -14.95 -14.17
CA GLY A 66 -7.77 -13.93 -14.35
C GLY A 66 -7.95 -12.72 -13.41
N ILE A 67 -9.17 -12.19 -13.31
CA ILE A 67 -9.50 -11.08 -12.41
C ILE A 67 -9.26 -11.47 -10.94
N VAL A 68 -9.72 -12.66 -10.54
CA VAL A 68 -9.54 -13.17 -9.18
C VAL A 68 -8.06 -13.31 -8.84
N PHE A 69 -7.26 -13.92 -9.72
CA PHE A 69 -5.81 -14.07 -9.51
C PHE A 69 -5.08 -12.73 -9.47
N TRP A 70 -5.42 -11.78 -10.34
CA TRP A 70 -4.80 -10.45 -10.34
C TRP A 70 -5.11 -9.67 -9.05
N THR A 71 -6.33 -9.81 -8.52
CA THR A 71 -6.76 -9.17 -7.26
C THR A 71 -6.04 -9.77 -6.04
N MET A 72 -5.60 -11.03 -6.11
CA MET A 72 -4.84 -11.68 -5.04
C MET A 72 -3.35 -11.27 -4.99
N GLY A 73 -2.85 -10.59 -6.02
CA GLY A 73 -1.48 -10.10 -6.10
C GLY A 73 -0.43 -11.20 -6.32
N GLY A 74 0.56 -10.91 -7.17
CA GLY A 74 1.64 -11.84 -7.48
C GLY A 74 2.69 -11.26 -8.41
N LEU A 75 3.88 -11.88 -8.41
CA LEU A 75 5.01 -11.48 -9.24
C LEU A 75 5.24 -12.45 -10.42
N GLY A 76 4.32 -13.38 -10.69
CA GLY A 76 4.46 -14.37 -11.76
C GLY A 76 4.35 -13.78 -13.18
N GLY A 77 3.74 -12.62 -13.33
CA GLY A 77 3.51 -11.96 -14.63
C GLY A 77 4.41 -10.75 -14.91
N THR A 78 5.44 -10.51 -14.10
CA THR A 78 6.32 -9.34 -14.24
C THR A 78 7.40 -9.58 -15.30
N HIS A 79 7.71 -8.53 -16.07
CA HIS A 79 8.70 -8.56 -17.14
C HIS A 79 9.86 -7.62 -16.82
N TRP A 80 10.99 -7.80 -17.51
CA TRP A 80 12.15 -6.92 -17.39
C TRP A 80 11.84 -5.45 -17.73
N GLU A 81 10.84 -5.23 -18.59
CA GLU A 81 10.38 -3.90 -18.99
C GLU A 81 9.68 -3.13 -17.85
N ASP A 82 9.16 -3.83 -16.84
CA ASP A 82 8.48 -3.22 -15.69
C ASP A 82 9.48 -2.64 -14.67
N ILE A 83 10.70 -3.19 -14.63
CA ILE A 83 11.71 -2.89 -13.59
C ILE A 83 12.12 -1.40 -13.58
N PRO A 84 12.45 -0.75 -14.71
CA PRO A 84 12.87 0.65 -14.69
C PRO A 84 11.79 1.57 -14.10
N VAL A 85 10.52 1.34 -14.45
CA VAL A 85 9.39 2.15 -13.96
C VAL A 85 9.24 1.96 -12.46
N LEU A 86 9.23 0.71 -11.97
CA LEU A 86 9.13 0.41 -10.54
C LEU A 86 10.30 0.98 -9.74
N PHE A 87 11.52 0.88 -10.27
CA PHE A 87 12.72 1.39 -9.62
C PHE A 87 12.70 2.91 -9.47
N ILE A 88 12.40 3.64 -10.55
CA ILE A 88 12.35 5.11 -10.55
C ILE A 88 11.27 5.60 -9.58
N VAL A 89 10.06 5.04 -9.66
CA VAL A 89 8.95 5.45 -8.78
C VAL A 89 9.26 5.14 -7.32
N SER A 90 9.86 3.97 -7.03
CA SER A 90 10.23 3.59 -5.66
C SER A 90 11.33 4.48 -5.09
N ILE A 91 12.36 4.82 -5.88
CA ILE A 91 13.46 5.71 -5.45
C ILE A 91 12.95 7.12 -5.18
N ILE A 92 12.16 7.69 -6.09
CA ILE A 92 11.59 9.03 -5.92
C ILE A 92 10.74 9.07 -4.65
N GLY A 93 9.87 8.07 -4.49
CA GLY A 93 9.03 7.92 -3.32
C GLY A 93 9.82 7.77 -2.01
N PHE A 94 10.88 6.98 -2.03
CA PHE A 94 11.79 6.81 -0.90
C PHE A 94 12.46 8.14 -0.53
N ILE A 95 13.01 8.87 -1.51
CA ILE A 95 13.67 10.16 -1.28
C ILE A 95 12.70 11.18 -0.69
N ILE A 96 11.50 11.32 -1.26
CA ILE A 96 10.48 12.24 -0.75
C ILE A 96 10.16 11.90 0.71
N THR A 97 9.85 10.63 1.00
CA THR A 97 9.49 10.20 2.35
C THR A 97 10.65 10.39 3.33
N TYR A 98 11.89 10.13 2.90
CA TYR A 98 13.09 10.31 3.72
C TYR A 98 13.37 11.78 4.06
N ILE A 99 13.22 12.69 3.09
CA ILE A 99 13.36 14.14 3.33
C ILE A 99 12.31 14.62 4.34
N LEU A 100 11.10 14.05 4.31
CA LEU A 100 10.01 14.39 5.22
C LEU A 100 10.09 13.67 6.58
N ALA A 101 11.07 12.79 6.80
CA ALA A 101 11.20 11.98 8.01
C ALA A 101 11.23 12.82 9.30
N GLU A 102 11.86 13.99 9.27
CA GLU A 102 11.92 14.87 10.43
C GLU A 102 10.56 15.49 10.78
N GLN A 103 9.79 15.89 9.77
CA GLN A 103 8.44 16.40 9.98
C GLN A 103 7.51 15.29 10.49
N LEU A 104 7.69 14.05 10.03
CA LEU A 104 6.98 12.87 10.53
C LEU A 104 7.31 12.58 12.01
N ASN A 105 8.56 12.76 12.43
CA ASN A 105 8.96 12.65 13.84
C ASN A 105 8.28 13.72 14.70
N ILE A 106 8.23 14.96 14.22
CA ILE A 106 7.58 16.06 14.94
C ILE A 106 6.07 15.81 15.10
N ILE A 107 5.40 15.34 14.05
CA ILE A 107 3.96 15.00 14.12
C ILE A 107 3.69 13.85 15.09
N SER A 108 4.62 12.92 15.23
CA SER A 108 4.49 11.80 16.18
C SER A 108 4.46 12.28 17.65
N MET A 109 4.86 13.53 17.93
CA MET A 109 4.75 14.14 19.25
C MET A 109 3.36 14.75 19.53
N GLY A 110 2.52 14.88 18.51
CA GLY A 110 1.19 15.48 18.58
C GLY A 110 0.99 16.57 17.52
N GLU A 111 -0.24 16.69 16.99
CA GLU A 111 -0.56 17.68 15.96
C GLU A 111 -0.40 19.12 16.48
N GLU A 112 -0.83 19.41 17.71
CA GLU A 112 -0.68 20.74 18.33
C GLU A 112 0.81 21.13 18.46
N THR A 113 1.64 20.21 18.95
CA THR A 113 3.09 20.42 19.08
C THR A 113 3.75 20.65 17.72
N ALA A 114 3.32 19.90 16.70
CA ALA A 114 3.85 20.06 15.35
C ALA A 114 3.51 21.43 14.74
N ILE A 115 2.30 21.93 14.97
CA ILE A 115 1.89 23.27 14.53
C ILE A 115 2.75 24.34 15.22
N ILE A 116 2.99 24.22 16.53
CA ILE A 116 3.83 25.16 17.30
C ILE A 116 5.27 25.17 16.77
N LEU A 117 5.80 24.01 16.37
CA LEU A 117 7.13 23.86 15.79
C LEU A 117 7.21 24.28 14.30
N GLY A 118 6.12 24.83 13.74
CA GLY A 118 6.09 25.40 12.39
C GLY A 118 5.81 24.39 11.27
N VAL A 119 5.37 23.17 11.59
CA VAL A 119 5.03 22.16 10.57
C VAL A 119 3.70 22.51 9.92
N GLN A 120 3.71 22.66 8.59
CA GLN A 120 2.49 22.85 7.81
C GLN A 120 1.81 21.49 7.54
N LEU A 121 1.00 21.02 8.50
CA LEU A 121 0.32 19.71 8.46
C LEU A 121 -0.41 19.46 7.13
N ASP A 122 -1.14 20.45 6.64
CA ASP A 122 -1.88 20.37 5.39
C ASP A 122 -1.00 20.10 4.17
N ARG A 123 0.13 20.80 4.10
CA ARG A 123 1.09 20.65 3.01
C ARG A 123 1.77 19.28 3.08
N LEU A 124 2.18 18.86 4.29
CA LEU A 124 2.81 17.57 4.49
C LEU A 124 1.86 16.43 4.12
N ASN A 125 0.64 16.42 4.67
CA ASN A 125 -0.36 15.39 4.38
C ASN A 125 -0.66 15.30 2.89
N ARG A 126 -0.75 16.45 2.19
CA ARG A 126 -0.96 16.47 0.74
C ARG A 126 0.21 15.87 -0.03
N ILE A 127 1.45 16.23 0.32
CA ILE A 127 2.64 15.67 -0.34
C ILE A 127 2.71 14.16 -0.12
N LEU A 128 2.56 13.70 1.13
CA LEU A 128 2.58 12.28 1.46
C LEU A 128 1.47 11.51 0.75
N LEU A 129 0.24 12.02 0.75
CA LEU A 129 -0.89 11.39 0.08
C LEU A 129 -0.63 11.23 -1.41
N VAL A 130 -0.14 12.28 -2.09
CA VAL A 130 0.15 12.21 -3.54
C VAL A 130 1.31 11.26 -3.81
N SER A 131 2.42 11.40 -3.10
CA SER A 131 3.62 10.58 -3.32
C SER A 131 3.35 9.10 -3.07
N VAL A 132 2.72 8.76 -1.94
CA VAL A 132 2.38 7.36 -1.61
C VAL A 132 1.37 6.80 -2.59
N SER A 133 0.37 7.58 -3.01
CA SER A 133 -0.62 7.10 -3.98
C SER A 133 0.01 6.80 -5.34
N VAL A 134 0.93 7.64 -5.81
CA VAL A 134 1.67 7.40 -7.06
C VAL A 134 2.54 6.14 -6.94
N MET A 135 3.26 5.98 -5.82
CA MET A 135 4.07 4.79 -5.57
C MET A 135 3.24 3.51 -5.55
N VAL A 136 2.22 3.48 -4.70
CA VAL A 136 1.38 2.30 -4.50
C VAL A 136 0.59 2.00 -5.77
N GLY A 137 0.06 3.02 -6.45
CA GLY A 137 -0.65 2.85 -7.72
C GLY A 137 0.21 2.22 -8.82
N ALA A 138 1.48 2.62 -8.94
CA ALA A 138 2.42 2.03 -9.90
C ALA A 138 2.83 0.60 -9.53
N ILE A 139 3.02 0.32 -8.24
CA ILE A 139 3.35 -1.03 -7.77
C ILE A 139 2.16 -1.99 -7.97
N VAL A 140 0.95 -1.55 -7.60
CA VAL A 140 -0.27 -2.37 -7.69
C VAL A 140 -0.70 -2.59 -9.13
N SER A 141 -0.47 -1.63 -10.04
CA SER A 141 -0.81 -1.83 -11.46
C SER A 141 -0.02 -2.97 -12.11
N ILE A 142 1.19 -3.25 -11.63
CA ILE A 142 2.08 -4.30 -12.15
C ILE A 142 1.96 -5.60 -11.34
N SER A 143 1.99 -5.51 -10.01
CA SER A 143 2.05 -6.68 -9.11
C SER A 143 0.69 -7.14 -8.57
N GLY A 144 -0.39 -6.42 -8.88
CA GLY A 144 -1.70 -6.62 -8.25
C GLY A 144 -1.73 -6.16 -6.79
N SER A 145 -2.79 -6.53 -6.06
CA SER A 145 -2.98 -6.09 -4.68
C SER A 145 -2.23 -6.97 -3.70
N ILE A 146 -1.19 -6.43 -3.05
CA ILE A 146 -0.43 -7.11 -2.00
C ILE A 146 -0.68 -6.41 -0.67
N GLY A 147 -1.38 -7.11 0.24
CA GLY A 147 -1.74 -6.61 1.56
C GLY A 147 -0.72 -6.90 2.66
N PHE A 148 -0.93 -6.28 3.81
CA PHE A 148 -0.25 -6.50 5.10
C PHE A 148 1.24 -6.16 5.21
N VAL A 149 2.02 -6.17 4.12
CA VAL A 149 3.47 -5.83 4.18
C VAL A 149 3.69 -4.46 4.81
N GLY A 150 2.91 -3.45 4.38
CA GLY A 150 2.99 -2.09 4.90
C GLY A 150 2.50 -1.91 6.35
N LEU A 151 1.80 -2.89 6.92
CA LEU A 151 1.37 -2.87 8.32
C LEU A 151 2.38 -3.61 9.22
N ILE A 152 2.77 -4.83 8.81
CA ILE A 152 3.66 -5.70 9.59
C ILE A 152 5.06 -5.08 9.72
N ILE A 153 5.66 -4.72 8.59
CA ILE A 153 7.09 -4.43 8.53
C ILE A 153 7.45 -3.17 9.32
N PRO A 154 6.75 -2.02 9.17
CA PRO A 154 7.07 -0.84 9.96
C PRO A 154 6.88 -1.07 11.46
N HIS A 155 5.92 -1.91 11.88
CA HIS A 155 5.69 -2.22 13.29
C HIS A 155 6.80 -3.09 13.89
N ILE A 156 7.27 -4.11 13.15
CA ILE A 156 8.42 -4.92 13.55
C ILE A 156 9.67 -4.03 13.70
N VAL A 157 9.97 -3.24 12.67
CA VAL A 157 11.16 -2.38 12.65
C VAL A 157 11.09 -1.33 13.76
N ARG A 158 9.93 -0.72 13.98
CA ARG A 158 9.71 0.26 15.06
C ARG A 158 10.00 -0.34 16.43
N LYS A 159 9.61 -1.60 16.66
CA LYS A 159 9.87 -2.29 17.93
C LYS A 159 11.35 -2.64 18.13
N LEU A 160 12.11 -2.81 17.05
CA LEU A 160 13.54 -3.17 17.12
C LEU A 160 14.46 -1.95 17.23
N ILE A 161 14.15 -0.86 16.51
CA ILE A 161 15.07 0.29 16.33
C ILE A 161 14.51 1.59 16.93
N GLY A 162 13.23 1.63 17.30
CA GLY A 162 12.55 2.80 17.83
C GLY A 162 11.69 3.53 16.80
N SER A 163 11.12 4.68 17.21
CA SER A 163 10.14 5.45 16.43
C SER A 163 10.74 6.55 15.54
N ASP A 164 12.06 6.70 15.49
CA ASP A 164 12.73 7.68 14.65
C ASP A 164 12.60 7.33 13.15
N HIS A 165 11.81 8.12 12.41
CA HIS A 165 11.53 7.94 11.00
C HIS A 165 12.78 8.00 10.11
N LYS A 166 13.86 8.70 10.51
CA LYS A 166 15.11 8.73 9.73
C LYS A 166 15.76 7.35 9.66
N LYS A 167 15.65 6.56 10.73
CA LYS A 167 16.15 5.17 10.78
C LYS A 167 15.10 4.17 10.32
N LEU A 168 13.84 4.41 10.70
CA LEU A 168 12.74 3.49 10.43
C LEU A 168 12.47 3.38 8.93
N ILE A 169 12.48 4.47 8.16
CA ILE A 169 12.17 4.44 6.71
C ILE A 169 13.17 3.54 5.95
N PRO A 170 14.51 3.76 6.00
CA PRO A 170 15.47 2.90 5.31
C PRO A 170 15.39 1.44 5.72
N ILE A 171 15.28 1.17 7.03
CA ILE A 171 15.30 -0.20 7.55
C ILE A 171 13.99 -0.92 7.22
N ALA A 172 12.84 -0.23 7.28
CA ALA A 172 11.55 -0.80 6.88
C ALA A 172 11.51 -1.10 5.37
N THR A 173 12.08 -0.23 4.53
CA THR A 173 12.18 -0.48 3.09
C THR A 173 13.00 -1.74 2.80
N LEU A 174 14.19 -1.87 3.39
CA LEU A 174 15.06 -3.04 3.19
C LEU A 174 14.44 -4.33 3.76
N THR A 175 13.90 -4.26 4.97
CA THR A 175 13.26 -5.41 5.63
C THR A 175 12.02 -5.86 4.85
N GLY A 176 11.24 -4.91 4.32
CA GLY A 176 10.07 -5.20 3.50
C GLY A 176 10.43 -5.83 2.16
N ALA A 177 11.49 -5.36 1.50
CA ALA A 177 12.01 -5.98 0.29
C ALA A 177 12.47 -7.42 0.55
N LEU A 178 13.25 -7.64 1.61
CA LEU A 178 13.71 -8.97 1.99
C LEU A 178 12.53 -9.90 2.32
N PHE A 179 11.55 -9.42 3.08
CA PHE A 179 10.34 -10.17 3.41
C PHE A 179 9.56 -10.57 2.16
N LEU A 180 9.38 -9.65 1.20
CA LEU A 180 8.67 -9.95 -0.05
C LEU A 180 9.41 -10.97 -0.90
N VAL A 181 10.74 -10.88 -1.02
CA VAL A 181 11.55 -11.87 -1.74
C VAL A 181 11.39 -13.26 -1.14
N TRP A 182 11.48 -13.39 0.18
CA TRP A 182 11.26 -14.68 0.85
C TRP A 182 9.84 -15.18 0.67
N THR A 183 8.85 -14.29 0.72
CA THR A 183 7.44 -14.65 0.52
C THR A 183 7.19 -15.17 -0.89
N ASP A 184 7.79 -14.55 -1.92
CA ASP A 184 7.71 -15.01 -3.32
C ASP A 184 8.39 -16.37 -3.52
N ILE A 185 9.57 -16.58 -2.93
CA ILE A 185 10.25 -17.88 -2.98
C ILE A 185 9.36 -18.97 -2.36
N VAL A 186 8.79 -18.71 -1.19
CA VAL A 186 7.92 -19.66 -0.50
C VAL A 186 6.63 -19.92 -1.30
N SER A 187 6.03 -18.89 -1.89
CA SER A 187 4.80 -19.03 -2.67
C SER A 187 4.99 -19.88 -3.93
N ARG A 188 6.19 -19.87 -4.52
CA ARG A 188 6.56 -20.72 -5.68
C ARG A 188 6.85 -22.17 -5.31
N ILE A 189 7.31 -22.44 -4.08
CA ILE A 189 7.70 -23.79 -3.64
C ILE A 189 6.51 -24.58 -3.08
N ILE A 190 5.62 -23.96 -2.29
CA ILE A 190 4.59 -24.68 -1.52
C ILE A 190 3.59 -25.44 -2.43
N VAL A 191 3.19 -24.86 -3.56
CA VAL A 191 2.10 -25.41 -4.42
C VAL A 191 2.60 -25.74 -5.83
N ALA A 192 3.91 -25.95 -6.02
CA ALA A 192 4.49 -26.29 -7.31
C ALA A 192 3.73 -27.48 -7.98
N PRO A 193 3.36 -27.41 -9.28
CA PRO A 193 3.75 -26.42 -10.29
C PRO A 193 2.84 -25.17 -10.37
N LYS A 194 1.84 -25.02 -9.48
CA LYS A 194 0.96 -23.84 -9.47
C LYS A 194 1.55 -22.77 -8.55
N GLU A 195 1.51 -21.52 -8.97
CA GLU A 195 1.97 -20.40 -8.16
C GLU A 195 0.86 -19.96 -7.19
N LEU A 196 1.18 -19.92 -5.90
CA LEU A 196 0.27 -19.35 -4.90
C LEU A 196 0.39 -17.81 -4.96
N PRO A 197 -0.73 -17.06 -5.02
CA PRO A 197 -0.68 -15.60 -4.97
C PRO A 197 -0.02 -15.09 -3.68
N ILE A 198 0.91 -14.16 -3.82
CA ILE A 198 1.72 -13.63 -2.73
C ILE A 198 0.83 -12.93 -1.69
N GLY A 199 -0.21 -12.21 -2.14
CA GLY A 199 -1.12 -11.51 -1.23
C GLY A 199 -1.91 -12.44 -0.31
N VAL A 200 -2.16 -13.68 -0.71
CA VAL A 200 -2.78 -14.70 0.16
C VAL A 200 -1.79 -15.08 1.26
N LEU A 201 -0.53 -15.34 0.91
CA LEU A 201 0.51 -15.74 1.86
C LEU A 201 0.82 -14.60 2.86
N THR A 202 0.95 -13.36 2.39
CA THR A 202 1.19 -12.21 3.26
C THR A 202 0.02 -11.95 4.21
N SER A 203 -1.22 -12.19 3.77
CA SER A 203 -2.41 -12.04 4.63
C SER A 203 -2.49 -13.13 5.69
N LEU A 204 -2.20 -14.39 5.33
CA LEU A 204 -2.16 -15.52 6.27
C LEU A 204 -1.12 -15.32 7.39
N ILE A 205 0.02 -14.72 7.07
CA ILE A 205 1.07 -14.39 8.05
C ILE A 205 0.72 -13.10 8.81
N GLY A 206 0.19 -12.11 8.09
CA GLY A 206 -0.03 -10.76 8.60
C GLY A 206 -1.16 -10.62 9.60
N VAL A 207 -2.30 -11.28 9.35
CA VAL A 207 -3.46 -11.19 10.26
C VAL A 207 -3.13 -11.73 11.66
N PRO A 208 -2.59 -12.96 11.82
CA PRO A 208 -2.23 -13.47 13.14
C PRO A 208 -1.18 -12.61 13.85
N PHE A 209 -0.19 -12.10 13.10
CA PHE A 209 0.84 -11.23 13.64
C PHE A 209 0.27 -9.92 14.17
N PHE A 210 -0.62 -9.28 13.41
CA PHE A 210 -1.27 -8.03 13.80
C PHE A 210 -2.18 -8.22 15.02
N LEU A 211 -2.98 -9.29 15.05
CA LEU A 211 -3.80 -9.65 16.21
C LEU A 211 -2.96 -9.91 17.46
N PHE A 212 -1.80 -10.55 17.31
CA PHE A 212 -0.87 -10.77 18.41
C PHE A 212 -0.31 -9.46 18.98
N ILE A 213 0.05 -8.48 18.13
CA ILE A 213 0.49 -7.16 18.57
C ILE A 213 -0.61 -6.44 19.35
N ILE A 214 -1.83 -6.35 18.80
CA ILE A 214 -2.97 -5.70 19.47
C ILE A 214 -3.21 -6.30 20.85
N LYS A 215 -3.23 -7.63 20.94
CA LYS A 215 -3.43 -8.33 22.21
C LYS A 215 -2.34 -7.99 23.23
N LYS A 216 -1.11 -7.74 22.78
CA LYS A 216 -0.01 -7.36 23.67
C LYS A 216 -0.14 -5.92 24.14
N GLU A 217 -0.55 -5.00 23.27
CA GLU A 217 -0.76 -3.59 23.61
C GLU A 217 -1.95 -3.38 24.57
N ILE A 218 -3.03 -4.15 24.44
CA ILE A 218 -4.18 -4.08 25.37
C ILE A 218 -3.80 -4.54 26.80
N LYS A 219 -2.74 -5.34 26.94
CA LYS A 219 -2.31 -5.91 28.22
C LYS A 219 -1.20 -5.12 28.93
N GLY A 220 -0.60 -4.12 28.28
CA GLY A 220 0.47 -3.29 28.83
C GLY A 220 -0.05 -1.90 29.17
#